data_AF-A0A9C9N2B4-F1
#
_entry.id   AF-A0A9C9N2B4-F1
#
_cell.length_a   1.000
_cell.length_b   1.000
_cell.length_c   1.000
_cell.angle_alpha   90.00
_cell.angle_beta   90.00
_cell.angle_gamma   90.00
#
_symmetry.space_group_name_H-M   'P 1'
#
loop_
_entity.id
_entity.type
_entity.pdbx_description
1 polymer ?
#
loop_
_entity_poly.entity_id
_entity_poly.type
_entity_poly.pdbx_seq_one_letter_code
_entity_poly.pdbx_strand_id
1 'polypeptide(L)'
;MTQSITGKWVQIEGQAYAGLWFDFKDDGTFVAEYAPLGVVSSGTYTIDGDGLITIQQKKHTFGLLGEFPGVYAIDGNELKMALSSAAGQPRPKDLSEARIYHKAQD
;
A
#
# COMPACT_ATOMS: atom_id res chain seq x y z
N MET A 1 12.36 13.13 -11.99
CA MET A 1 11.35 12.18 -12.51
C MET A 1 10.70 11.55 -11.30
N THR A 2 9.40 11.74 -11.10
CA THR A 2 8.68 11.14 -9.97
C THR A 2 8.58 9.64 -10.23
N GLN A 3 9.13 8.80 -9.36
CA GLN A 3 9.00 7.35 -9.48
C GLN A 3 7.55 6.97 -9.17
N SER A 4 6.89 6.30 -10.12
CA SER A 4 5.50 5.86 -9.96
C SER A 4 5.42 4.65 -9.02
N ILE A 5 4.43 4.65 -8.14
CA ILE A 5 4.09 3.50 -7.30
C ILE A 5 3.44 2.35 -8.08
N THR A 6 3.09 2.55 -9.36
CA THR A 6 2.50 1.51 -10.21
C THR A 6 3.37 0.25 -10.28
N GLY A 7 2.70 -0.90 -10.24
CA GLY A 7 3.27 -2.24 -10.25
C GLY A 7 3.01 -3.00 -8.96
N LYS A 8 3.56 -4.23 -8.93
CA LYS A 8 3.42 -5.14 -7.80
C LYS A 8 4.57 -4.97 -6.80
N TRP A 9 4.21 -4.85 -5.53
CA TRP A 9 5.12 -4.66 -4.40
C TRP A 9 4.83 -5.69 -3.32
N VAL A 10 5.85 -6.43 -2.89
CA VAL A 10 5.72 -7.53 -1.92
C VAL A 10 6.42 -7.13 -0.64
N GLN A 11 5.71 -7.22 0.49
CA GLN A 11 6.24 -6.88 1.80
C GLN A 11 7.35 -7.85 2.18
N ILE A 12 8.52 -7.32 2.54
CA ILE A 12 9.71 -8.14 2.83
C ILE A 12 9.57 -8.88 4.17
N GLU A 13 10.37 -9.93 4.34
CA GLU A 13 10.48 -10.69 5.57
C GLU A 13 10.96 -9.85 6.77
N GLY A 14 10.74 -10.35 7.99
CA GLY A 14 11.11 -9.64 9.23
C GLY A 14 10.09 -8.61 9.72
N GLN A 15 8.97 -8.44 9.03
CA GLN A 15 7.85 -7.58 9.41
C GLN A 15 6.56 -8.40 9.61
N ALA A 16 5.61 -7.88 10.37
CA ALA A 16 4.27 -8.48 10.47
C ALA A 16 3.61 -8.52 9.09
N TYR A 17 3.02 -9.66 8.72
CA TYR A 17 2.40 -9.90 7.40
C TYR A 17 3.38 -9.92 6.22
N ALA A 18 4.62 -10.36 6.44
CA ALA A 18 5.59 -10.62 5.36
C ALA A 18 4.97 -11.47 4.23
N GLY A 19 5.14 -11.05 2.99
CA GLY A 19 4.50 -11.67 1.82
C GLY A 19 3.14 -11.08 1.45
N LEU A 20 2.57 -10.16 2.24
CA LEU A 20 1.46 -9.32 1.79
C LEU A 20 1.94 -8.50 0.60
N TRP A 21 1.14 -8.44 -0.46
CA TRP A 21 1.50 -7.68 -1.64
C TRP A 21 0.39 -6.74 -2.07
N PHE A 22 0.79 -5.61 -2.66
CA PHE A 22 -0.06 -4.69 -3.39
C PHE A 22 0.27 -4.77 -4.87
N ASP A 23 -0.73 -4.62 -5.72
CA ASP A 23 -0.60 -4.36 -7.15
C ASP A 23 -1.34 -3.07 -7.47
N PHE A 24 -0.58 -2.00 -7.68
CA PHE A 24 -1.10 -0.67 -8.01
C PHE A 24 -1.14 -0.50 -9.52
N LYS A 25 -2.31 -0.24 -10.08
CA LYS A 25 -2.52 -0.13 -11.53
C LYS A 25 -2.51 1.31 -11.99
N ASP A 26 -2.12 1.52 -13.24
CA ASP A 26 -2.08 2.83 -13.89
C ASP A 26 -3.46 3.53 -13.96
N ASP A 27 -4.54 2.77 -13.94
CA ASP A 27 -5.92 3.26 -13.89
C ASP A 27 -6.38 3.80 -12.51
N GLY A 28 -5.50 3.79 -11.51
CA GLY A 28 -5.81 4.25 -10.15
C GLY A 28 -6.56 3.21 -9.31
N THR A 29 -6.64 1.95 -9.74
CA THR A 29 -7.14 0.84 -8.92
C THR A 29 -5.99 0.06 -8.29
N PHE A 30 -6.29 -0.63 -7.19
CA PHE A 30 -5.34 -1.55 -6.57
C PHE A 30 -5.98 -2.87 -6.19
N VAL A 31 -5.14 -3.90 -6.09
CA VAL A 31 -5.44 -5.17 -5.44
C VAL A 31 -4.37 -5.40 -4.38
N ALA A 32 -4.77 -5.96 -3.24
CA ALA A 32 -3.82 -6.48 -2.27
C ALA A 32 -4.23 -7.87 -1.81
N GLU A 33 -3.24 -8.71 -1.48
CA GLU A 33 -3.49 -10.04 -0.97
C GLU A 33 -2.47 -10.42 0.10
N TYR A 34 -2.95 -11.18 1.07
CA TYR A 34 -2.11 -11.90 2.01
C TYR A 34 -2.62 -13.33 2.14
N ALA A 35 -2.05 -14.19 1.29
CA ALA A 35 -2.45 -15.60 1.14
C ALA A 35 -2.46 -16.40 2.46
N PRO A 36 -1.49 -16.25 3.40
CA PRO A 36 -1.48 -17.00 4.65
C PRO A 36 -2.75 -16.82 5.52
N LEU A 37 -3.46 -15.70 5.36
CA LEU A 37 -4.72 -15.43 6.08
C LEU A 37 -5.94 -15.39 5.14
N GLY A 38 -5.79 -15.72 3.86
CA GLY A 38 -6.87 -15.62 2.88
C GLY A 38 -7.41 -14.19 2.71
N VAL A 39 -6.59 -13.18 2.99
CA VAL A 39 -6.98 -11.77 2.84
C VAL A 39 -6.87 -11.40 1.38
N VAL A 40 -7.96 -10.88 0.83
CA VAL A 40 -8.02 -10.21 -0.47
C VAL A 40 -8.67 -8.86 -0.24
N SER A 41 -8.04 -7.81 -0.75
CA SER A 41 -8.62 -6.47 -0.76
C SER A 41 -8.44 -5.78 -2.10
N SER A 42 -9.31 -4.81 -2.38
CA SER A 42 -9.23 -4.00 -3.59
C SER A 42 -9.97 -2.69 -3.44
N GLY A 43 -9.67 -1.76 -4.33
CA GLY A 43 -10.28 -0.45 -4.35
C GLY A 43 -9.58 0.49 -5.30
N THR A 44 -9.58 1.77 -4.95
CA THR A 44 -8.91 2.83 -5.71
C THR A 44 -7.82 3.49 -4.87
N TYR A 45 -6.86 4.13 -5.52
CA TYR A 45 -5.86 4.93 -4.85
C TYR A 45 -5.60 6.23 -5.61
N THR A 46 -5.18 7.27 -4.89
CA THR A 46 -4.74 8.55 -5.47
C THR A 46 -3.37 8.92 -4.92
N ILE A 47 -2.61 9.68 -5.71
CA ILE A 47 -1.32 10.24 -5.31
C ILE A 47 -1.44 11.75 -5.33
N ASP A 48 -1.33 12.36 -4.15
CA ASP A 48 -1.60 13.77 -3.92
C ASP A 48 -0.29 14.53 -3.68
N GLY A 49 0.51 14.72 -4.73
CA GLY A 49 1.86 15.28 -4.64
C GLY A 49 2.93 14.24 -4.29
N ASP A 50 4.17 14.68 -4.12
CA ASP A 50 5.29 13.77 -3.90
C ASP A 50 5.19 13.09 -2.52
N GLY A 51 4.98 11.77 -2.54
CA GLY A 51 5.03 10.93 -1.34
C GLY A 51 3.74 10.86 -0.51
N LEU A 52 2.60 11.38 -1.00
CA LEU A 52 1.29 11.21 -0.36
C LEU A 52 0.42 10.24 -1.16
N ILE A 53 -0.13 9.24 -0.49
CA ILE A 53 -1.04 8.25 -1.10
C ILE A 53 -2.35 8.17 -0.32
N THR A 54 -3.49 8.09 -1.01
CA THR A 54 -4.78 7.85 -0.35
C THR A 54 -5.37 6.57 -0.92
N ILE A 55 -5.62 5.57 -0.07
CA ILE A 55 -6.25 4.30 -0.48
C ILE A 55 -7.72 4.33 -0.09
N GLN A 56 -8.60 4.06 -1.04
CA GLN A 56 -10.03 3.85 -0.82
C GLN A 56 -10.34 2.37 -0.96
N GLN A 57 -10.36 1.66 0.16
CA GLN A 57 -10.61 0.22 0.20
C GLN A 57 -12.12 -0.05 0.10
N LYS A 58 -12.54 -0.65 -1.02
CA LYS A 58 -13.94 -0.96 -1.33
C LYS A 58 -14.28 -2.44 -1.12
N LYS A 59 -13.26 -3.29 -1.06
CA LYS A 59 -13.39 -4.72 -0.78
C LYS A 59 -12.27 -5.13 0.18
N HIS A 60 -12.61 -5.93 1.18
CA HIS A 60 -11.65 -6.58 2.07
C HIS A 60 -12.30 -7.82 2.71
N THR A 61 -11.59 -8.96 2.78
CA THR A 61 -12.14 -10.22 3.32
C THR A 61 -12.77 -10.05 4.71
N PHE A 62 -12.15 -9.26 5.60
CA PHE A 62 -12.63 -9.01 6.97
C PHE A 62 -13.45 -7.73 7.15
N GLY A 63 -13.96 -7.12 6.06
CA GLY A 63 -14.84 -5.94 6.17
C GLY A 63 -14.15 -4.63 6.56
N LEU A 64 -12.82 -4.55 6.50
CA LEU A 64 -12.07 -3.31 6.68
C LEU A 64 -12.26 -2.43 5.44
N LEU A 65 -13.24 -1.54 5.45
CA LEU A 65 -13.58 -0.69 4.31
C LEU A 65 -13.38 0.78 4.65
N GLY A 66 -13.13 1.61 3.64
CA GLY A 66 -13.05 3.07 3.78
C GLY A 66 -11.71 3.67 3.32
N GLU A 67 -11.47 4.91 3.75
CA GLU A 67 -10.31 5.70 3.35
C GLU A 67 -9.13 5.51 4.29
N PHE A 68 -7.96 5.19 3.73
CA PHE A 68 -6.70 5.02 4.42
C PHE A 68 -5.67 6.00 3.83
N PRO A 69 -5.54 7.22 4.37
CA PRO A 69 -4.50 8.15 3.94
C PRO A 69 -3.13 7.67 4.43
N GLY A 70 -2.09 7.90 3.63
CA GLY A 70 -0.74 7.42 3.90
C GLY A 70 0.38 8.28 3.32
N VAL A 71 1.61 7.93 3.67
CA VAL A 71 2.83 8.50 3.07
C VAL A 71 3.67 7.38 2.49
N TYR A 72 4.39 7.68 1.43
CA TYR A 72 5.25 6.70 0.78
C TYR A 72 6.54 7.33 0.24
N ALA A 73 7.56 6.51 0.08
CA ALA A 73 8.77 6.84 -0.65
C ALA A 73 9.25 5.63 -1.44
N ILE A 74 9.82 5.87 -2.61
CA ILE A 74 10.39 4.83 -3.47
C ILE A 74 11.87 5.13 -3.64
N ASP A 75 12.70 4.13 -3.35
CA ASP A 75 14.14 4.13 -3.59
C ASP A 75 14.53 2.90 -4.42
N GLY A 76 14.67 3.09 -5.73
CA GLY A 76 14.88 2.02 -6.69
C GLY A 76 13.75 0.98 -6.67
N ASN A 77 14.07 -0.22 -6.18
CA ASN A 77 13.11 -1.33 -6.08
C ASN A 77 12.48 -1.47 -4.69
N GLU A 78 12.73 -0.53 -3.78
CA GLU A 78 12.15 -0.51 -2.44
C GLU A 78 11.04 0.54 -2.35
N LEU A 79 9.87 0.14 -1.87
CA LEU A 79 8.78 1.01 -1.48
C LEU A 79 8.67 0.99 0.04
N LYS A 80 8.73 2.18 0.67
CA LYS A 80 8.34 2.40 2.06
C LYS A 80 6.96 3.02 2.06
N MET A 81 6.00 2.43 2.75
CA MET A 81 4.65 2.96 2.83
C MET A 81 4.07 2.84 4.24
N ALA A 82 3.59 3.96 4.77
CA ALA A 82 2.84 4.03 6.02
C ALA A 82 1.41 4.47 5.70
N LEU A 83 0.41 3.67 6.06
CA LEU A 83 -1.01 4.01 5.96
C LEU A 83 -1.55 4.30 7.35
N SER A 84 -2.67 5.02 7.43
CA SER A 84 -3.42 5.15 8.66
C SER A 84 -3.80 3.77 9.23
N SER A 85 -3.84 3.64 10.55
CA SER A 85 -4.09 2.36 11.24
C SER A 85 -5.53 1.86 11.09
N ALA A 86 -6.46 2.77 10.79
CA ALA A 86 -7.86 2.46 10.52
C ALA A 86 -8.45 3.44 9.50
N ALA A 87 -9.60 3.08 8.93
CA ALA A 87 -10.32 3.93 7.99
C ALA A 87 -10.73 5.26 8.63
N GLY A 88 -10.53 6.37 7.92
CA GLY A 88 -10.87 7.72 8.37
C GLY A 88 -9.93 8.30 9.44
N GLN A 89 -8.89 7.58 9.84
CA GLN A 89 -7.87 8.10 10.74
C GLN A 89 -6.93 9.08 10.00
N PRO A 90 -6.29 10.01 10.73
CA PRO A 90 -5.35 10.95 10.12
C PRO A 90 -4.19 10.27 9.39
N ARG A 91 -3.67 10.96 8.37
CA ARG A 91 -2.46 10.56 7.65
C ARG A 91 -1.27 10.48 8.61
N PRO A 92 -0.42 9.44 8.53
CA PRO A 92 0.86 9.42 9.22
C PRO A 92 1.71 10.65 8.88
N LYS A 93 2.49 11.13 9.86
CA LYS A 93 3.32 12.35 9.69
C LYS A 93 4.57 12.09 8.85
N ASP A 94 5.08 10.87 8.89
CA ASP A 94 6.32 10.45 8.26
C ASP A 94 6.36 8.91 8.08
N LEU A 95 7.49 8.39 7.63
CA LEU A 95 7.73 6.98 7.33
C LEU A 95 8.20 6.15 8.55
N SER A 96 8.14 6.67 9.77
CA SER A 96 8.63 5.95 10.97
C SER A 96 7.93 4.61 11.22
N GLU A 97 6.66 4.50 10.82
CA GLU A 97 5.86 3.27 10.92
C GLU A 97 5.70 2.55 9.57
N ALA A 98 6.50 2.91 8.57
CA ALA A 98 6.37 2.38 7.22
C ALA A 98 6.64 0.88 7.17
N ARG A 99 5.82 0.18 6.40
CA ARG A 99 6.13 -1.15 5.91
C ARG A 99 7.05 -1.05 4.70
N ILE A 100 7.98 -1.98 4.61
CA ILE A 100 8.94 -2.07 3.51
C ILE A 100 8.51 -3.15 2.53
N TYR A 101 8.49 -2.81 1.24
CA TYR A 101 8.12 -3.68 0.14
C TYR A 101 9.20 -3.66 -0.93
N HIS A 102 9.39 -4.78 -1.62
CA HIS A 102 10.20 -4.86 -2.83
C HIS A 102 9.33 -4.99 -4.06
N LYS A 103 9.74 -4.33 -5.15
CA LYS A 103 9.09 -4.50 -6.44
C LYS A 103 9.22 -5.96 -6.89
N ALA A 104 8.12 -6.58 -7.26
CA ALA A 104 8.16 -7.88 -7.90
C ALA A 104 8.89 -7.73 -9.24
N GLN A 105 9.86 -8.60 -9.51
CA GLN A 105 10.45 -8.71 -10.84
C GLN A 105 9.47 -9.50 -11.72
N ASP A 106 9.15 -8.96 -12.89
CA ASP A 106 8.43 -9.68 -13.95
C ASP A 106 9.29 -10.80 -14.56
#